data_AF-A0A183U0R5-F1
#
_entry.id   AF-A0A183U0R5-F1
#
_cell.length_a   1.000
_cell.length_b   1.000
_cell.length_c   1.000
_cell.angle_alpha   90.00
_cell.angle_beta   90.00
_cell.angle_gamma   90.00
#
_symmetry.space_group_name_H-M   'P 1'
#
loop_
_entity.id
_entity.type
_entity.pdbx_description
1 polymer ?
#
loop_
_entity_poly.entity_id
_entity_poly.type
_entity_poly.pdbx_seq_one_letter_code
_entity_poly.pdbx_strand_id
1 'polypeptide(L)' 'MVAFVSHCGTNGLGESVNAAVPMVCIPVFFDQMHSAKKLEKQHTAFIIHKHNLTAQSLQWAFRTILYDKR' A
#
# COMPACT_ATOMS: atom_id res chain seq x y z
N MET A 1 -14.55 -2.09 6.35
CA MET A 1 -13.13 -2.51 6.23
C MET A 1 -12.26 -1.27 6.21
N VAL A 2 -11.02 -1.36 6.69
CA VAL A 2 -10.10 -0.22 6.82
C VAL A 2 -8.84 -0.55 6.04
N ALA A 3 -8.29 0.45 5.34
CA ALA A 3 -6.98 0.36 4.68
C ALA A 3 -6.11 1.53 5.14
N PHE A 4 -4.80 1.30 5.24
CA PHE A 4 -3.83 2.32 5.63
C PHE A 4 -3.10 2.87 4.41
N VAL A 5 -3.16 4.20 4.22
CA VAL A 5 -2.43 4.88 3.14
C VAL A 5 -1.13 5.43 3.71
N SER A 6 0.01 5.05 3.14
CA SER A 6 1.31 5.48 3.63
C SER A 6 2.36 5.51 2.53
N HIS A 7 3.41 6.29 2.75
CA HIS A 7 4.61 6.25 1.92
C HIS A 7 5.43 4.95 2.04
N CYS A 8 4.99 4.00 2.87
CA CYS A 8 5.67 2.71 3.08
C CYS A 8 7.06 2.81 3.71
N GLY A 9 7.23 3.77 4.63
CA GLY A 9 8.36 3.76 5.57
C GLY A 9 8.29 2.55 6.51
N THR A 10 9.44 2.12 7.00
CA THR A 10 9.61 0.85 7.74
C THR A 10 8.74 0.74 8.99
N ASN A 11 8.56 1.84 9.73
CA ASN A 11 7.73 1.86 10.94
C ASN A 11 6.24 1.65 10.61
N GLY A 12 5.70 2.47 9.70
CA GLY A 12 4.30 2.36 9.31
C GLY A 12 3.99 1.03 8.62
N LEU A 13 4.95 0.47 7.87
CA LEU A 13 4.86 -0.88 7.34
C LEU A 13 4.70 -1.91 8.48
N GLY A 14 5.59 -1.85 9.47
CA GLY A 14 5.56 -2.78 10.61
C GLY A 14 4.26 -2.68 11.41
N GLU A 15 3.77 -1.47 11.65
CA GLU A 15 2.49 -1.23 12.34
C GLU A 15 1.31 -1.82 11.57
N SER A 16 1.26 -1.64 10.25
CA SER A 16 0.17 -2.17 9.42
C SER A 16 0.15 -3.69 9.37
N VAL A 17 1.32 -4.31 9.26
CA VAL A 17 1.47 -5.77 9.30
C VAL A 17 1.02 -6.30 10.67
N ASN A 18 1.49 -5.68 11.75
CA ASN A 18 1.12 -6.07 13.11
C ASN A 18 -0.40 -5.93 13.37
N ALA A 19 -1.03 -4.90 12.81
CA ALA A 19 -2.47 -4.68 12.90
C ALA A 19 -3.30 -5.49 11.88
N ALA A 20 -2.66 -6.27 11.01
CA ALA A 20 -3.29 -6.96 9.88
C ALA A 20 -4.16 -6.04 9.00
N VAL A 21 -3.72 -4.79 8.82
CA VAL A 21 -4.41 -3.80 8.00
C VAL A 21 -3.78 -3.76 6.61
N PRO A 22 -4.58 -3.89 5.52
CA PRO A 22 -4.08 -3.76 4.16
C PRO A 22 -3.59 -2.34 3.85
N MET A 23 -2.57 -2.21 3.01
CA MET A 23 -1.94 -0.93 2.71
C MET A 23 -2.15 -0.44 1.27
N VAL A 24 -2.27 0.87 1.11
CA VAL A 24 -1.98 1.55 -0.17
C VAL A 24 -0.67 2.31 0.02
N CYS A 25 0.36 1.84 -0.68
CA CYS A 25 1.72 2.35 -0.59
C CYS A 25 1.95 3.40 -1.67
N ILE A 26 2.41 4.59 -1.28
CA ILE A 26 2.80 5.68 -2.20
C ILE A 26 4.27 6.04 -1.95
N PRO A 27 5.23 5.22 -2.40
CA PRO A 27 6.64 5.45 -2.08
C PRO A 27 7.14 6.75 -2.71
N VAL A 28 7.88 7.54 -1.95
CA VAL A 28 8.33 8.87 -2.39
C VAL A 28 9.82 8.85 -2.75
N PHE A 29 10.67 8.27 -1.88
CA PHE A 29 12.13 8.18 -2.05
C PHE A 29 12.75 6.97 -1.33
N PHE A 30 14.02 6.68 -1.65
CA PHE A 30 14.87 5.66 -1.01
C PHE A 30 14.31 4.23 -1.05
N ASP A 31 14.39 3.50 0.06
CA ASP A 31 14.12 2.09 0.24
C ASP A 31 12.62 1.76 0.36
N GLN A 32 11.76 2.78 0.46
CA GLN A 32 10.31 2.64 0.54
C GLN A 32 9.72 1.80 -0.60
N MET A 33 10.25 1.95 -1.83
CA MET A 33 9.84 1.11 -2.97
C MET A 33 10.19 -0.36 -2.77
N HIS A 34 11.35 -0.65 -2.17
CA HIS A 34 11.81 -2.01 -1.95
C HIS A 34 10.97 -2.70 -0.85
N SER A 35 10.67 -1.96 0.22
CA SER A 35 9.78 -2.38 1.29
C SER A 35 8.34 -2.60 0.80
N ALA A 36 7.80 -1.68 0.00
CA ALA A 36 6.46 -1.81 -0.59
C ALA A 36 6.34 -3.04 -1.50
N LYS A 37 7.36 -3.32 -2.33
CA LYS A 37 7.37 -4.51 -3.20
C LYS A 37 7.35 -5.83 -2.44
N LYS A 38 7.88 -5.89 -1.22
CA LYS A 38 7.79 -7.10 -0.39
C LYS A 38 6.35 -7.37 0.04
N LEU A 39 5.64 -6.34 0.48
CA LEU A 39 4.21 -6.45 0.86
C LEU A 39 3.30 -6.72 -0.34
N GLU A 40 3.58 -6.11 -1.48
CA GLU A 40 2.83 -6.35 -2.72
C GLU A 40 2.89 -7.84 -3.12
N LYS A 41 4.07 -8.47 -3.01
CA LYS A 41 4.23 -9.91 -3.21
C LYS A 41 3.46 -10.77 -2.20
N GLN A 42 3.19 -10.23 -1.01
CA GLN A 42 2.38 -10.89 0.01
C GLN A 42 0.89 -10.55 -0.14
N HIS A 43 0.51 -9.79 -1.18
CA HIS A 43 -0.86 -9.36 -1.46
C HIS A 43 -1.52 -8.52 -0.35
N THR A 44 -0.71 -7.93 0.54
CA THR A 44 -1.18 -7.08 1.65
C THR A 44 -1.04 -5.60 1.35
N ALA A 45 -0.45 -5.23 0.21
CA ALA A 45 -0.32 -3.85 -0.20
C ALA A 45 -0.52 -3.63 -1.71
N PHE A 46 -1.08 -2.47 -2.05
CA PHE A 46 -1.16 -1.97 -3.42
C PHE A 46 -0.24 -0.76 -3.61
N ILE A 47 0.60 -0.75 -4.65
CA ILE A 47 1.56 0.34 -4.88
C ILE A 47 1.02 1.34 -5.89
N ILE A 48 0.96 2.61 -5.51
CA ILE A 48 0.72 3.74 -6.42
C ILE A 48 2.02 4.54 -6.54
N HIS A 49 2.55 4.66 -7.75
CA HIS A 49 3.68 5.57 -8.00
C HIS A 49 3.25 7.03 -7.78
N LYS A 50 4.09 7.84 -7.12
CA LYS A 50 3.78 9.25 -6.80
C LYS A 50 3.30 10.09 -8.00
N HIS A 51 3.84 9.86 -9.19
CA HIS A 51 3.45 10.56 -10.42
C HIS A 51 2.07 10.13 -10.95
N ASN A 52 1.55 9.00 -10.47
CA ASN A 52 0.24 8.47 -10.79
C ASN A 52 -0.71 8.55 -9.60
N LEU A 53 -0.46 9.46 -8.64
CA LEU A 53 -1.37 9.70 -7.53
C LEU A 53 -2.54 10.56 -8.03
N THR A 54 -3.64 9.90 -8.37
CA THR A 54 -4.87 10.51 -8.86
C THR A 54 -6.06 9.97 -8.08
N ALA A 55 -7.20 10.64 -8.15
CA ALA A 55 -8.43 10.13 -7.54
C ALA A 55 -8.80 8.74 -8.10
N GLN A 56 -8.59 8.52 -9.40
CA GLN A 56 -8.90 7.25 -10.05
C GLN A 56 -7.95 6.13 -9.61
N SER A 57 -6.65 6.39 -9.53
CA SER A 57 -5.68 5.36 -9.09
C SER A 57 -5.90 4.99 -7.62
N LEU A 58 -6.24 5.96 -6.76
CA LEU A 58 -6.61 5.71 -5.37
C LEU A 58 -7.89 4.88 -5.24
N GLN A 59 -8.95 5.25 -5.98
CA GLN A 59 -10.20 4.47 -5.99
C GLN A 59 -9.94 3.03 -6.43
N TRP A 60 -9.12 2.84 -7.46
CA TRP A 60 -8.79 1.50 -7.93
C TRP A 60 -8.01 0.72 -6.87
N ALA A 61 -6.97 1.31 -6.27
CA ALA A 61 -6.18 0.68 -5.22
C ALA A 61 -7.04 0.26 -4.01
N PHE A 62 -7.95 1.13 -3.55
CA PHE A 62 -8.87 0.79 -2.47
C PHE A 62 -9.81 -0.35 -2.85
N ARG A 63 -10.34 -0.35 -4.08
CA ARG A 63 -11.21 -1.45 -4.52
C ARG A 63 -10.47 -2.78 -4.57
N THR A 64 -9.25 -2.78 -5.10
CA THR A 64 -8.40 -3.96 -5.16
C THR A 64 -8.09 -4.49 -3.77
N ILE A 65 -7.62 -3.63 -2.86
CA ILE A 65 -7.12 -4.11 -1.56
C ILE A 65 -8.24 -4.43 -0.55
N LEU A 66 -9.42 -3.80 -0.68
CA LEU A 66 -10.53 -4.02 0.24
C LEU A 66 -11.55 -5.05 -0.25
N TYR A 67 -11.73 -5.23 -1.55
CA TYR A 67 -12.85 -6.01 -2.08
C TYR A 67 -12.45 -7.12 -3.05
N ASP A 68 -11.25 -7.11 -3.64
CA ASP A 68 -10.81 -8.20 -4.51
C ASP A 68 -10.46 -9.43 -3.66
N LYS A 69 -11.37 -10.40 -3.62
CA LYS A 69 -11.12 -11.71 -3.00
C LYS A 69 -10.32 -12.54 -4.00
N ARG A 70 -9.01 -12.64 -3.80
CA ARG A 70 -8.15 -13.59 -4.52
C ARG A 70 -7.58 -14.62 -3.57
#